data_AF-A0A553JMD1-F1
#
_entry.id   AF-A0A553JMD1-F1
#
_cell.length_a   1.000
_cell.length_b   1.000
_cell.length_c   1.000
_cell.angle_alpha   90.00
_cell.angle_beta   90.00
_cell.angle_gamma   90.00
#
_symmetry.space_group_name_H-M   'P 1'
#
loop_
_entity.id
_entity.type
_entity.pdbx_description
1 polymer ?
#
loop_
_entity_poly.entity_id
_entity_poly.type
_entity_poly.pdbx_seq_one_letter_code
_entity_poly.pdbx_strand_id
1 'polypeptide(L)' 'MSSLSKTALMLTLGYFILWCAGPLFIDKTWVLFGLPVWFWFSCILAPLVLILSLVIFVGRDHD' A
#
# COMPACT_ATOMS: atom_id res chain seq x y z
N MET A 1 -17.00 14.76 -10.06
CA MET A 1 -15.66 14.78 -9.44
C MET A 1 -15.57 13.67 -8.40
N SER A 2 -15.37 12.42 -8.83
CA SER A 2 -15.13 11.33 -7.88
C SER A 2 -13.70 11.55 -7.37
N SER A 3 -13.61 12.22 -6.23
CA SER A 3 -12.41 12.89 -5.75
C SER A 3 -11.26 11.90 -5.67
N LEU A 4 -10.21 12.12 -6.47
CA LEU A 4 -8.90 11.48 -6.34
C LEU A 4 -8.47 11.37 -4.87
N SER A 5 -8.82 12.38 -4.06
CA SER A 5 -8.59 12.41 -2.62
C SER A 5 -9.29 11.28 -1.85
N LYS A 6 -10.50 10.87 -2.25
CA LYS A 6 -11.24 9.76 -1.62
C LYS A 6 -10.60 8.41 -1.93
N THR A 7 -10.16 8.22 -3.17
CA THR A 7 -9.42 7.01 -3.58
C THR A 7 -8.07 6.94 -2.87
N ALA A 8 -7.33 8.05 -2.83
CA ALA A 8 -6.08 8.14 -2.09
C ALA A 8 -6.27 7.87 -0.59
N LEU A 9 -7.34 8.41 0.02
CA LEU A 9 -7.70 8.13 1.42
C LEU A 9 -7.97 6.65 1.66
N MET A 10 -8.77 6.00 0.81
CA MET A 10 -9.09 4.57 0.93
C MET A 10 -7.84 3.69 0.76
N LEU A 11 -6.97 4.01 -0.22
CA LEU A 11 -5.69 3.33 -0.39
C LEU A 11 -4.79 3.49 0.85
N THR A 12 -4.72 4.70 1.39
CA THR A 12 -3.89 5.00 2.57
C THR A 12 -4.42 4.27 3.81
N LEU A 13 -5.75 4.18 3.96
CA LEU A 13 -6.38 3.45 5.06
C LEU A 13 -6.16 1.94 4.94
N GLY A 14 -6.33 1.38 3.75
CA GLY A 14 -6.04 -0.03 3.47
C GLY A 14 -4.57 -0.36 3.73
N TYR A 15 -3.66 0.53 3.29
CA TYR A 15 -2.24 0.44 3.58
C TYR A 15 -1.95 0.47 5.09
N PHE A 16 -2.57 1.38 5.84
CA PHE A 16 -2.37 1.50 7.28
C PHE A 16 -2.83 0.25 8.06
N ILE A 17 -3.97 -0.33 7.67
CA ILE A 17 -4.47 -1.56 8.29
C ILE A 17 -3.56 -2.74 7.96
N LEU A 18 -3.18 -2.88 6.68
CA LEU A 18 -2.19 -3.87 6.28
C LEU A 18 -0.87 -3.61 7.01
N TRP A 19 -0.56 -2.34 7.32
CA TRP A 19 0.62 -1.95 8.05
C TRP A 19 0.64 -2.53 9.46
N CYS A 20 -0.39 -2.20 10.22
CA CYS A 20 -0.55 -2.67 11.58
C CYS A 20 -0.75 -4.20 11.67
N ALA A 21 -1.33 -4.83 10.64
CA ALA A 21 -1.47 -6.28 10.58
C ALA A 21 -0.13 -7.01 10.44
N GLY A 22 0.89 -6.32 9.92
CA GLY A 22 2.24 -6.83 9.77
C GLY A 22 2.90 -7.40 11.01
N PRO A 23 3.16 -6.57 12.04
CA PRO A 23 3.70 -7.06 13.31
C PRO A 23 2.72 -7.98 14.06
N LEU A 24 1.44 -8.00 13.68
CA LEU A 24 0.44 -8.90 14.25
C LEU A 24 0.51 -10.32 13.66
N PHE A 25 0.88 -10.46 12.38
CA PHE A 25 0.96 -11.73 11.66
C PHE A 25 2.38 -12.28 11.52
N ILE A 26 3.39 -11.41 11.51
CA ILE A 26 4.79 -11.79 11.37
C ILE A 26 5.43 -11.81 12.75
N ASP A 27 5.50 -13.02 13.29
CA ASP A 27 6.28 -13.36 14.45
C ASP A 27 7.76 -13.04 14.24
N LYS A 28 8.44 -12.77 15.36
CA LYS A 28 9.73 -12.07 15.55
C LYS A 28 10.95 -12.64 14.83
N THR A 29 10.76 -13.59 13.93
CA THR A 29 11.78 -14.42 13.26
C THR A 29 12.12 -13.92 11.85
N TRP A 30 11.26 -13.13 11.20
CA TRP A 30 11.45 -12.71 9.81
C TRP A 30 12.13 -11.34 9.70
N VAL A 31 13.38 -11.25 10.16
CA VAL A 31 14.23 -10.05 10.04
C VAL A 31 15.19 -10.26 8.87
N LEU A 32 15.03 -9.48 7.80
CA LEU A 32 15.96 -9.43 6.67
C LEU A 32 16.69 -8.09 6.69
N PHE A 33 18.03 -8.11 6.62
CA PHE A 33 18.83 -6.89 6.62
C PHE A 33 18.62 -5.99 7.86
N GLY A 34 18.28 -6.58 9.02
CA GLY A 34 18.03 -5.84 10.27
C GLY A 34 16.66 -5.20 10.38
N LEU A 35 15.78 -5.36 9.37
CA LEU A 35 14.39 -4.90 9.40
C LEU A 35 13.42 -6.06 9.13
N PRO A 36 12.20 -6.03 9.69
CA PRO A 36 11.22 -7.06 9.43
C PRO A 36 10.88 -7.11 7.94
N VAL A 37 10.80 -8.30 7.35
CA VAL A 37 10.44 -8.54 5.93
C VAL A 37 9.13 -7.83 5.55
N TRP A 38 8.24 -7.73 6.52
CA TRP A 38 6.96 -7.06 6.37
C TRP A 38 7.08 -5.54 6.09
N PHE A 39 8.13 -4.88 6.62
CA PHE A 39 8.45 -3.49 6.32
C PHE A 39 8.86 -3.30 4.86
N TRP A 40 9.67 -4.22 4.32
CA TRP A 40 10.05 -4.22 2.91
C TRP A 40 8.83 -4.36 1.99
N PHE A 41 7.90 -5.23 2.36
CA PHE A 41 6.62 -5.36 1.65
C PHE A 41 5.85 -4.04 1.65
N SER A 42 5.79 -3.32 2.76
CA SER A 42 5.12 -2.02 2.82
C SER A 42 5.79 -0.95 1.95
N CYS A 43 7.12 -0.91 1.95
CA CYS A 43 7.88 0.03 1.13
C CYS A 43 7.74 -0.19 -0.38
N ILE A 44 7.44 -1.41 -0.84
CA ILE A 44 7.27 -1.74 -2.27
C ILE A 44 5.79 -1.72 -2.67
N LEU A 45 4.91 -2.26 -1.81
CA LEU A 45 3.49 -2.40 -2.12
C LEU A 45 2.78 -1.04 -2.12
N ALA A 46 3.17 -0.10 -1.25
CA ALA A 46 2.61 1.25 -1.24
C ALA A 46 2.83 2.03 -2.55
N PRO A 47 4.06 2.21 -3.06
CA PRO A 47 4.27 2.88 -4.33
C PRO A 47 3.64 2.13 -5.50
N LEU A 48 3.64 0.79 -5.48
CA LEU A 48 3.05 -0.01 -6.54
C LEU A 48 1.52 0.16 -6.61
N VAL A 49 0.84 0.19 -5.46
CA VAL A 49 -0.62 0.42 -5.37
C VAL A 49 -0.97 1.86 -5.74
N LEU A 50 -0.15 2.84 -5.36
CA LEU A 50 -0.27 4.23 -5.81
C LEU A 50 -0.16 4.34 -7.34
N ILE A 51 0.86 3.73 -7.95
CA ILE A 51 1.07 3.74 -9.40
C ILE A 51 -0.10 3.04 -10.11
N LEU A 52 -0.51 1.86 -9.64
CA LEU A 52 -1.61 1.11 -10.25
C LEU A 52 -2.92 1.90 -10.20
N SER A 53 -3.22 2.54 -9.06
CA SER A 53 -4.40 3.38 -8.92
C SER A 53 -4.37 4.61 -9.83
N LEU A 54 -3.18 5.17 -10.06
CA LEU A 54 -2.99 6.31 -10.96
C LEU A 54 -3.19 5.89 -12.42
N VAL A 55 -2.66 4.73 -12.82
CA VAL A 55 -2.84 4.15 -14.15
C VAL A 55 -4.31 3.83 -14.43
N ILE A 56 -5.02 3.20 -13.49
CA ILE A 56 -6.45 2.89 -13.65
C ILE A 56 -7.29 4.18 -13.74
N PHE A 57 -6.95 5.20 -12.94
CA PHE A 57 -7.70 6.45 -12.93
C PHE A 57 -7.49 7.26 -14.22
N VAL A 58 -6.23 7.40 -14.67
CA VAL A 58 -5.90 8.07 -15.94
C VAL A 58 -6.44 7.29 -17.14
N GLY A 59 -6.33 5.96 -17.14
CA GLY A 59 -6.85 5.12 -18.21
C GLY A 59 -8.37 5.24 -18.37
N ARG A 60 -9.11 5.48 -17.28
CA ARG A 60 -10.57 5.69 -17.30
C ARG A 60 -11.02 7.07 -17.78
N ASP A 61 -10.15 8.06 -17.83
CA ASP A 61 -10.49 9.42 -18.31
C ASP A 61 -10.37 9.54 -19.84
N HIS A 62 -9.69 8.57 -20.48
CA HIS A 62 -9.37 8.58 -21.91
C HIS A 62 -10.26 7.64 -22.75
N ASP A 63 -11.30 7.06 -22.14
CA ASP A 63 -12.38 6.26 -22.77
C ASP A 63 -13.74 6.97 -22.69
#